data_AF-A0A261G9Y0-F1
#
_entry.id   AF-A0A261G9Y0-F1
#
_cell.length_a   1.000
_cell.length_b   1.000
_cell.length_c   1.000
_cell.angle_alpha   90.00
_cell.angle_beta   90.00
_cell.angle_gamma   90.00
#
_symmetry.space_group_name_H-M   'P 1'
#
loop_
_entity.id
_entity.type
_entity.pdbx_description
1 polymer ?
#
loop_
_entity_poly.entity_id
_entity_poly.type
_entity_poly.pdbx_seq_one_letter_code
_entity_poly.pdbx_strand_id
1 'polypeptide(L)'
;MAAPIVEKSQTANAGKYQYKYASLADTLRVADEQYHVRVDNDMQMMDWMDLQGVIRRMPVMMTRYRERDKPDAEWSEWSGHVPVMPTGGSNPMQAWGVAMSYAKRYSIQLALGMASEDSDSQPAPKPRQPKPSTEQQTQTINALLKTVGITDVQGAHDAYLNALAGQQVHKASDLNDMQAEQVIAYLNAMMQRMAQQNAQRTIEQAKENSNEQSG
;
A
#
# COMPACT_ATOMS: atom_id res chain seq x y z
N MET A 1 -35.65 9.31 -9.07
CA MET A 1 -35.65 7.85 -8.82
C MET A 1 -34.34 7.53 -8.11
N ALA A 2 -34.37 6.72 -7.05
CA ALA A 2 -33.15 6.27 -6.37
C ALA A 2 -32.37 5.35 -7.33
N ALA A 3 -31.04 5.49 -7.37
CA ALA A 3 -30.20 4.62 -8.18
C ALA A 3 -30.35 3.16 -7.71
N PRO A 4 -30.48 2.19 -8.62
CA PRO A 4 -30.55 0.79 -8.25
C PRO A 4 -29.28 0.33 -7.52
N ILE A 5 -29.46 -0.41 -6.42
CA ILE A 5 -28.39 -0.86 -5.52
C ILE A 5 -27.97 -2.28 -5.90
N VAL A 6 -26.66 -2.51 -6.00
CA VAL A 6 -26.12 -3.87 -6.20
C VAL A 6 -25.86 -4.54 -4.86
N GLU A 7 -26.65 -5.58 -4.53
CA GLU A 7 -26.51 -6.32 -3.27
C GLU A 7 -25.20 -7.11 -3.17
N LYS A 8 -24.60 -7.11 -1.98
CA LYS A 8 -23.34 -7.82 -1.70
C LYS A 8 -23.60 -9.29 -1.35
N SER A 9 -23.45 -10.20 -2.32
CA SER A 9 -23.68 -11.65 -2.13
C SER A 9 -22.43 -12.45 -1.77
N GLN A 10 -21.23 -11.93 -2.05
CA GLN A 10 -19.97 -12.66 -1.91
C GLN A 10 -19.15 -12.16 -0.75
N THR A 11 -18.29 -13.03 -0.20
CA THR A 11 -17.39 -12.70 0.90
C THR A 11 -15.95 -13.10 0.54
N ALA A 12 -15.02 -12.14 0.55
CA ALA A 12 -13.60 -12.40 0.34
C ALA A 12 -12.86 -12.42 1.68
N ASN A 13 -11.91 -13.35 1.81
CA ASN A 13 -10.97 -13.41 2.93
C ASN A 13 -9.59 -12.95 2.44
N ALA A 14 -9.20 -11.73 2.81
CA ALA A 14 -7.85 -11.20 2.59
C ALA A 14 -7.04 -11.35 3.89
N GLY A 15 -6.79 -12.61 4.29
CA GLY A 15 -6.05 -12.92 5.52
C GLY A 15 -6.78 -12.50 6.79
N LYS A 16 -6.45 -11.33 7.36
CA LYS A 16 -7.06 -10.78 8.59
C LYS A 16 -8.42 -10.13 8.38
N TYR A 17 -8.83 -9.93 7.13
CA TYR A 17 -10.02 -9.16 6.79
C TYR A 17 -11.01 -9.99 5.98
N GLN A 18 -12.28 -9.85 6.35
CA GLN A 18 -13.42 -10.43 5.65
C GLN A 18 -14.31 -9.28 5.18
N TYR A 19 -14.53 -9.17 3.86
CA TYR A 19 -15.40 -8.13 3.30
C TYR A 19 -16.44 -8.73 2.36
N LYS A 20 -17.65 -8.18 2.43
CA LYS A 20 -18.73 -8.52 1.52
C LYS A 20 -18.66 -7.63 0.29
N TYR A 21 -18.84 -8.21 -0.89
CA TYR A 21 -18.80 -7.48 -2.16
C TYR A 21 -19.88 -7.96 -3.12
N ALA A 22 -20.34 -7.06 -3.98
CA ALA A 22 -21.15 -7.43 -5.14
C ALA A 22 -20.27 -8.19 -6.14
N SER A 23 -20.66 -9.38 -6.56
CA SER A 23 -19.88 -10.11 -7.56
C SER A 23 -19.96 -9.43 -8.93
N LEU A 24 -19.04 -9.77 -9.84
CA LEU A 24 -19.17 -9.36 -11.24
C LEU A 24 -20.49 -9.89 -11.84
N ALA A 25 -20.92 -11.10 -11.48
CA ALA A 25 -22.19 -11.66 -11.92
C ALA A 25 -23.39 -10.85 -11.42
N ASP A 26 -23.39 -10.41 -10.16
CA ASP A 26 -24.45 -9.55 -9.61
C ASP A 26 -24.48 -8.18 -10.30
N THR A 27 -23.30 -7.62 -10.58
CA THR A 27 -23.18 -6.34 -11.30
C THR A 27 -23.72 -6.45 -12.72
N LEU A 28 -23.40 -7.53 -13.43
CA LEU A 28 -23.92 -7.81 -14.77
C LEU A 28 -25.43 -8.07 -14.75
N ARG A 29 -25.92 -8.76 -13.71
CA ARG A 29 -27.35 -9.00 -13.53
C ARG A 29 -28.12 -7.69 -13.34
N VAL A 30 -27.62 -6.77 -12.52
CA VAL A 30 -28.25 -5.45 -12.35
C VAL A 30 -28.19 -4.63 -13.65
N ALA A 31 -27.07 -4.67 -14.38
CA ALA A 31 -26.96 -4.03 -15.69
C ALA A 31 -28.03 -4.55 -16.67
N ASP A 32 -28.25 -5.85 -16.71
CA ASP A 32 -29.19 -6.50 -17.63
C ASP A 32 -30.65 -6.35 -17.18
N GLU A 33 -30.96 -6.66 -15.91
CA GLU A 33 -32.33 -6.77 -15.40
C GLU A 33 -32.93 -5.41 -15.01
N GLN A 34 -32.12 -4.46 -14.54
CA GLN A 34 -32.61 -3.19 -13.98
C GLN A 34 -32.29 -1.99 -14.87
N TYR A 35 -31.10 -1.96 -15.45
CA TYR A 35 -30.71 -0.91 -16.39
C TYR A 35 -31.06 -1.25 -17.84
N HIS A 36 -31.44 -2.51 -18.15
CA HIS A 36 -31.77 -2.96 -19.50
C HIS A 36 -30.65 -2.68 -20.51
N VAL A 37 -29.39 -2.84 -20.11
CA VAL A 37 -28.23 -2.62 -20.98
C VAL A 37 -27.37 -3.87 -21.13
N ARG A 38 -26.76 -4.00 -22.30
CA ARG A 38 -25.61 -4.90 -22.50
C ARG A 38 -24.34 -4.10 -22.28
N VAL A 39 -23.39 -4.67 -21.57
CA VAL A 39 -22.09 -4.06 -21.30
C VAL A 39 -20.99 -4.78 -22.06
N ASP A 40 -19.97 -4.04 -22.45
CA ASP A 40 -18.74 -4.55 -23.03
C ASP A 40 -17.57 -3.93 -22.29
N ASN A 41 -16.53 -4.72 -22.06
CA ASN A 41 -15.36 -4.32 -21.30
C ASN A 41 -14.11 -4.56 -22.12
N ASP A 42 -13.25 -3.54 -22.15
CA ASP A 42 -11.96 -3.64 -22.81
C ASP A 42 -10.86 -3.09 -21.90
N MET A 43 -9.67 -3.67 -22.02
CA MET A 43 -8.50 -3.22 -21.30
C MET A 43 -7.62 -2.43 -22.26
N GLN A 44 -7.45 -1.15 -21.96
CA GLN A 44 -6.67 -0.24 -22.78
C GLN A 44 -5.43 0.23 -22.02
N MET A 45 -4.33 0.43 -22.75
CA MET A 45 -3.14 1.05 -22.17
C MET A 45 -3.33 2.56 -22.23
N MET A 46 -3.38 3.20 -21.07
CA MET A 46 -3.53 4.65 -20.95
C MET A 46 -2.25 5.27 -20.41
N ASP A 47 -1.86 6.39 -20.99
CA ASP A 47 -0.76 7.20 -20.51
C ASP A 47 -1.30 8.21 -19.48
N TRP A 48 -0.73 8.18 -18.27
CA TRP A 48 -1.04 9.10 -17.17
C TRP A 48 0.24 9.88 -16.84
N MET A 49 0.14 11.20 -16.64
CA MET A 49 1.24 12.02 -16.11
C MET A 49 1.18 12.14 -14.58
N ASP A 50 2.19 11.61 -13.87
CA ASP A 50 2.22 11.73 -12.41
C ASP A 50 2.46 13.18 -11.94
N LEU A 51 2.35 13.42 -10.63
CA LEU A 51 2.51 14.77 -10.05
C LEU A 51 3.91 15.36 -10.27
N GLN A 52 4.88 14.53 -10.67
CA GLN A 52 6.25 14.91 -10.98
C GLN A 52 6.46 15.13 -12.50
N GLY A 53 5.41 15.04 -13.30
CA GLY A 53 5.47 15.24 -14.76
C GLY A 53 5.92 14.01 -15.54
N VAL A 54 6.05 12.85 -14.91
CA VAL A 54 6.50 11.61 -15.58
C VAL A 54 5.30 10.90 -16.20
N ILE A 55 5.37 10.64 -17.50
CA ILE A 55 4.36 9.84 -18.21
C ILE A 55 4.57 8.36 -17.86
N ARG A 56 3.53 7.76 -17.29
CA ARG A 56 3.44 6.34 -16.97
C ARG A 56 2.34 5.71 -17.79
N ARG A 57 2.64 4.57 -18.39
CA ARG A 57 1.65 3.77 -19.12
C ARG A 57 1.09 2.69 -18.22
N MET A 58 -0.23 2.64 -18.06
CA MET A 58 -0.88 1.65 -17.20
C MET A 58 -2.10 1.00 -17.88
N PRO A 59 -2.37 -0.28 -17.59
CA PRO A 59 -3.59 -0.93 -18.06
C PRO A 59 -4.79 -0.38 -17.31
N VAL A 60 -5.82 0.03 -18.05
CA VAL A 60 -7.07 0.56 -17.53
C VAL A 60 -8.23 -0.23 -18.12
N MET A 61 -9.10 -0.75 -17.26
CA MET A 61 -10.36 -1.35 -17.67
C MET A 61 -11.37 -0.24 -17.96
N MET A 62 -12.05 -0.37 -19.08
CA MET A 62 -13.09 0.55 -19.51
C MET A 62 -14.37 -0.23 -19.83
N THR A 63 -15.50 0.47 -19.76
CA THR A 63 -16.81 -0.08 -20.06
C THR A 63 -17.50 0.79 -21.09
N ARG A 64 -18.16 0.16 -22.06
CA ARG A 64 -19.22 0.77 -22.86
C ARG A 64 -20.49 -0.05 -22.71
N TYR A 65 -21.62 0.56 -23.01
CA TYR A 65 -22.91 -0.11 -22.91
C TYR A 65 -23.86 0.33 -24.02
N ARG A 66 -24.89 -0.48 -24.27
CA ARG A 66 -26.01 -0.13 -25.17
C ARG A 66 -27.30 -0.67 -24.61
N GLU A 67 -28.42 -0.05 -24.99
CA GLU A 67 -29.75 -0.54 -24.63
C GLU A 67 -29.97 -1.95 -25.18
N ARG A 68 -30.33 -2.90 -24.31
CA ARG A 68 -30.54 -4.31 -24.66
C ARG A 68 -31.74 -4.49 -25.56
N ASP A 69 -32.80 -3.76 -25.26
CA ASP A 69 -34.13 -3.96 -25.86
C ASP A 69 -34.26 -3.21 -27.20
N LYS A 70 -33.21 -2.49 -27.63
CA LYS A 70 -33.12 -1.81 -28.92
C LYS A 70 -31.96 -2.40 -29.75
N PRO A 71 -32.25 -3.22 -30.79
CA PRO A 71 -31.21 -3.90 -31.56
C PRO A 71 -30.25 -2.93 -32.29
N ASP A 72 -30.75 -1.75 -32.67
CA ASP A 72 -30.01 -0.70 -33.37
C ASP A 72 -29.41 0.35 -32.43
N ALA A 73 -29.47 0.14 -31.10
CA ALA A 73 -28.83 1.05 -30.17
C ALA A 73 -27.32 1.08 -30.40
N GLU A 74 -26.80 2.30 -30.60
CA GLU A 74 -25.37 2.54 -30.65
C GLU A 74 -24.74 2.26 -29.29
N TRP A 75 -23.47 1.86 -29.34
CA TRP A 75 -22.68 1.76 -28.12
C TRP A 75 -22.35 3.15 -27.59
N SER A 76 -22.40 3.30 -26.27
CA SER A 76 -21.85 4.46 -25.59
C SER A 76 -20.35 4.61 -25.90
N GLU A 77 -19.83 5.80 -25.64
CA GLU A 77 -18.39 5.97 -25.53
C GLU A 77 -17.82 5.10 -24.39
N TRP A 78 -16.53 4.81 -24.49
CA TRP A 78 -15.81 4.11 -23.44
C TRP A 78 -15.67 5.00 -22.21
N SER A 79 -16.10 4.51 -21.05
CA SER A 79 -16.08 5.24 -19.79
C SER A 79 -15.75 4.29 -18.62
N GLY A 80 -15.80 4.79 -17.38
CA GLY A 80 -15.52 3.97 -16.20
C GLY A 80 -14.07 3.51 -16.12
N HIS A 81 -13.13 4.43 -16.25
CA HIS A 81 -11.68 4.17 -16.23
C HIS A 81 -11.22 3.62 -14.87
N VAL A 82 -10.92 2.33 -14.79
CA VAL A 82 -10.41 1.68 -13.57
C VAL A 82 -9.04 1.05 -13.81
N PRO A 83 -7.99 1.50 -13.11
CA PRO A 83 -6.66 0.87 -13.22
C PRO A 83 -6.67 -0.62 -12.87
N VAL A 84 -5.99 -1.43 -13.69
CA VAL A 84 -5.78 -2.86 -13.41
C VAL A 84 -4.45 -3.01 -12.65
N MET A 85 -4.55 -3.20 -11.33
CA MET A 85 -3.40 -3.23 -10.43
C MET A 85 -3.21 -4.65 -9.85
N PRO A 86 -2.46 -5.55 -10.53
CA PRO A 86 -2.14 -6.85 -9.96
C PRO A 86 -1.25 -6.64 -8.72
N THR A 87 -1.73 -7.08 -7.55
CA THR A 87 -0.99 -6.98 -6.27
C THR A 87 -0.97 -8.33 -5.57
N GLY A 88 0.21 -8.74 -5.10
CA GLY A 88 0.41 -9.95 -4.29
C GLY A 88 0.20 -11.29 -5.02
N GLY A 89 0.58 -12.38 -4.34
CA GLY A 89 0.44 -13.76 -4.80
C GLY A 89 1.70 -14.36 -5.41
N SER A 90 1.92 -15.67 -5.20
CA SER A 90 3.08 -16.40 -5.74
C SER A 90 3.00 -16.65 -7.25
N ASN A 91 1.82 -16.49 -7.86
CA ASN A 91 1.59 -16.71 -9.30
C ASN A 91 1.07 -15.43 -9.98
N PRO A 92 1.86 -14.80 -10.87
CA PRO A 92 1.47 -13.59 -11.59
C PRO A 92 0.14 -13.70 -12.35
N MET A 93 -0.16 -14.85 -12.96
CA MET A 93 -1.39 -15.02 -13.75
C MET A 93 -2.64 -15.00 -12.88
N GLN A 94 -2.56 -15.53 -11.65
CA GLN A 94 -3.67 -15.48 -10.71
C GLN A 94 -3.91 -14.05 -10.21
N ALA A 95 -2.83 -13.32 -9.89
CA ALA A 95 -2.91 -11.91 -9.50
C ALA A 95 -3.57 -11.06 -10.59
N TRP A 96 -3.24 -11.32 -11.85
CA TRP A 96 -3.87 -10.69 -13.01
C TRP A 96 -5.35 -11.03 -13.16
N GLY A 97 -5.74 -12.31 -13.07
CA GLY A 97 -7.13 -12.73 -13.19
C GLY A 97 -8.03 -12.10 -12.12
N VAL A 98 -7.53 -12.00 -10.88
CA VAL A 98 -8.23 -11.31 -9.78
C VAL A 98 -8.33 -9.81 -10.05
N ALA A 99 -7.24 -9.15 -10.43
CA ALA A 99 -7.22 -7.72 -10.71
C ALA A 99 -8.16 -7.35 -11.88
N MET A 100 -8.21 -8.17 -12.93
CA MET A 100 -9.13 -7.96 -14.06
C MET A 100 -10.59 -8.10 -13.64
N SER A 101 -10.91 -9.12 -12.85
CA SER A 101 -12.28 -9.35 -12.37
C SER A 101 -12.76 -8.18 -11.49
N TYR A 102 -11.86 -7.66 -10.65
CA TYR A 102 -12.11 -6.47 -9.84
C TYR A 102 -12.32 -5.24 -10.71
N ALA A 103 -11.40 -4.96 -11.65
CA ALA A 103 -11.47 -3.78 -12.50
C ALA A 103 -12.74 -3.76 -13.37
N LYS A 104 -13.16 -4.91 -13.94
CA LYS A 104 -14.42 -5.02 -14.70
C LYS A 104 -15.64 -4.65 -13.87
N ARG A 105 -15.68 -5.10 -12.61
CA ARG A 105 -16.79 -4.78 -11.71
C ARG A 105 -16.93 -3.28 -11.52
N TYR A 106 -15.85 -2.61 -11.11
CA TYR A 106 -15.91 -1.18 -10.82
C TYR A 106 -16.03 -0.33 -12.08
N SER A 107 -15.46 -0.76 -13.21
CA SER A 107 -15.63 -0.03 -14.46
C SER A 107 -17.09 -0.02 -14.90
N ILE A 108 -17.84 -1.12 -14.70
CA ILE A 108 -19.28 -1.17 -15.00
C ILE A 108 -20.05 -0.27 -14.04
N GLN A 109 -19.75 -0.35 -12.74
CA GLN A 109 -20.43 0.47 -11.73
C GLN A 109 -20.23 1.97 -11.97
N LEU A 110 -19.01 2.40 -12.30
CA LEU A 110 -18.70 3.79 -12.65
C LEU A 110 -19.41 4.23 -13.94
N ALA A 111 -19.38 3.41 -14.99
CA ALA A 111 -19.98 3.76 -16.28
C ALA A 111 -21.51 3.88 -16.21
N LEU A 112 -22.17 3.09 -15.35
CA LEU A 112 -23.62 3.06 -15.20
C LEU A 112 -24.14 3.88 -14.01
N GLY A 113 -23.23 4.53 -13.26
CA GLY A 113 -23.59 5.27 -12.05
C GLY A 113 -24.26 4.37 -10.98
N MET A 114 -23.88 3.09 -10.91
CA MET A 114 -24.40 2.18 -9.91
C MET A 114 -23.82 2.52 -8.54
N ALA A 115 -24.70 2.73 -7.57
CA ALA A 115 -24.27 2.76 -6.18
C ALA A 115 -24.09 1.32 -5.70
N SER A 116 -22.85 0.93 -5.36
CA SER A 116 -22.66 -0.18 -4.44
C SER A 116 -23.02 0.29 -3.03
N GLU A 117 -23.42 -0.61 -2.13
CA GLU A 117 -23.52 -0.31 -0.69
C GLU A 117 -22.13 -0.03 -0.05
N ASP A 118 -21.18 0.52 -0.80
CA ASP A 118 -19.85 0.92 -0.33
C ASP A 118 -19.91 2.25 0.40
N SER A 119 -20.30 2.15 1.66
CA SER A 119 -19.47 2.71 2.72
C SER A 119 -18.18 1.88 2.86
N ASP A 120 -17.36 1.78 1.81
CA ASP A 120 -15.99 1.24 1.91
C ASP A 120 -15.03 2.27 2.54
N SER A 121 -15.55 3.44 2.94
CA SER A 121 -15.09 4.06 4.18
C SER A 121 -15.56 3.20 5.37
N GLN A 122 -14.96 2.02 5.52
CA GLN A 122 -14.58 1.63 6.88
C GLN A 122 -13.78 2.83 7.43
N PRO A 123 -14.06 3.34 8.65
CA PRO A 123 -13.24 4.39 9.23
C PRO A 123 -11.79 3.96 9.05
N ALA A 124 -10.94 4.88 8.57
CA ALA A 124 -9.50 4.66 8.43
C ALA A 124 -9.04 3.75 9.58
N PRO A 125 -8.30 2.64 9.31
CA PRO A 125 -8.03 1.61 10.30
C PRO A 125 -7.71 2.31 11.60
N LYS A 126 -8.56 2.11 12.63
CA LYS A 126 -8.48 2.88 13.88
C LYS A 126 -7.01 2.96 14.22
N PRO A 127 -6.41 4.17 14.31
CA PRO A 127 -4.98 4.31 14.49
C PRO A 127 -4.58 3.35 15.60
N ARG A 128 -3.61 2.46 15.30
CA ARG A 128 -3.16 1.40 16.22
C ARG A 128 -3.05 2.07 17.58
N GLN A 129 -3.93 1.69 18.51
CA GLN A 129 -3.93 2.34 19.81
C GLN A 129 -2.55 2.11 20.38
N PRO A 130 -1.82 3.18 20.75
CA PRO A 130 -0.45 3.04 21.22
C PRO A 130 -0.48 2.15 22.44
N LYS A 131 0.10 0.95 22.31
CA LYS A 131 0.27 0.06 23.46
C LYS A 131 1.58 0.44 24.12
N PRO A 132 1.71 0.32 25.45
CA PRO A 132 3.02 0.41 26.08
C PRO A 132 4.02 -0.50 25.38
N SER A 133 5.27 -0.04 25.24
CA SER A 133 6.33 -0.87 24.68
C SER A 133 6.45 -2.17 25.45
N THR A 134 6.74 -3.26 24.73
CA THR A 134 6.97 -4.54 25.40
C THR A 134 8.31 -4.54 26.12
N GLU A 135 8.45 -5.40 27.13
CA GLU A 135 9.72 -5.58 27.82
C GLU A 135 10.84 -5.99 26.84
N GLN A 136 10.51 -6.84 25.87
CA GLN A 136 11.43 -7.24 24.80
C GLN A 136 11.89 -6.06 23.94
N GLN A 137 11.00 -5.13 23.59
CA GLN A 137 11.35 -3.92 22.86
C GLN A 137 12.28 -3.02 23.70
N THR A 138 11.96 -2.84 24.98
CA THR A 138 12.78 -2.07 25.93
C THR A 138 14.19 -2.65 26.06
N GLN A 139 14.29 -3.97 26.21
CA GLN A 139 15.58 -4.69 26.27
C GLN A 139 16.36 -4.54 24.96
N THR A 140 15.69 -4.64 23.82
CA THR A 140 16.31 -4.49 22.49
C THR A 140 16.88 -3.08 22.31
N ILE A 141 16.14 -2.04 22.71
CA ILE A 141 16.61 -0.64 22.64
C ILE A 141 17.84 -0.45 23.53
N ASN A 142 17.80 -0.94 24.77
CA ASN A 142 18.93 -0.81 25.71
C ASN A 142 20.18 -1.55 25.20
N ALA A 143 20.01 -2.73 24.59
CA ALA A 143 21.10 -3.47 23.97
C ALA A 143 21.69 -2.68 22.77
N LEU A 144 20.83 -2.16 21.88
CA LEU A 144 21.27 -1.41 20.71
C LEU A 144 21.99 -0.11 21.08
N LEU A 145 21.49 0.64 22.08
CA LEU A 145 22.16 1.84 22.59
C LEU A 145 23.60 1.51 23.04
N LYS A 146 23.76 0.43 23.79
CA LYS A 146 25.09 -0.04 24.22
C LYS A 146 25.97 -0.43 23.03
N THR A 147 25.41 -1.11 22.03
CA THR A 147 26.13 -1.52 20.82
C THR A 147 26.62 -0.33 20.00
N VAL A 148 25.83 0.74 19.90
CA VAL A 148 26.24 1.97 19.19
C VAL A 148 27.10 2.91 20.05
N GLY A 149 27.46 2.50 21.27
CA GLY A 149 28.34 3.25 22.17
C GLY A 149 27.64 4.33 23.00
N ILE A 150 26.31 4.39 22.97
CA ILE A 150 25.53 5.30 23.80
C ILE A 150 25.31 4.65 25.18
N THR A 151 25.96 5.21 26.19
CA THR A 151 25.99 4.64 27.56
C THR A 151 25.48 5.61 28.62
N ASP A 152 25.37 6.89 28.29
CA ASP A 152 24.89 7.94 29.15
C ASP A 152 23.42 8.29 28.85
N VAL A 153 22.75 8.85 29.86
CA VAL A 153 21.32 9.20 29.79
C VAL A 153 21.05 10.30 28.77
N GLN A 154 21.98 11.25 28.60
CA GLN A 154 21.83 12.36 27.65
C GLN A 154 21.91 11.86 26.20
N GLY A 155 22.89 11.01 25.89
CA GLY A 155 23.01 10.39 24.57
C GLY A 155 21.80 9.50 24.23
N ALA A 156 21.23 8.80 25.21
CA ALA A 156 20.01 8.03 25.00
C ALA A 156 18.81 8.95 24.69
N HIS A 157 18.67 10.04 25.45
CA HIS A 157 17.64 11.05 25.21
C HIS A 157 17.76 11.69 23.82
N ASP A 158 18.97 12.06 23.40
CA ASP A 158 19.22 12.64 22.08
C ASP A 158 18.93 11.63 20.95
N ALA A 159 19.22 10.35 21.16
CA ALA A 159 18.83 9.29 20.22
C ALA A 159 17.31 9.16 20.08
N TYR A 160 16.56 9.25 21.19
CA TYR A 160 15.10 9.24 21.14
C TYR A 160 14.53 10.47 20.44
N LEU A 161 15.06 11.67 20.75
CA LEU A 161 14.65 12.91 20.10
C LEU A 161 14.84 12.84 18.58
N ASN A 162 16.00 12.33 18.12
CA ASN A 162 16.30 12.19 16.70
C ASN A 162 15.42 11.13 16.02
N ALA A 163 15.15 10.01 16.70
CA ALA A 163 14.32 8.94 16.15
C ALA A 163 12.83 9.32 16.05
N LEU A 164 12.33 10.14 16.97
CA LEU A 164 10.90 10.46 17.12
C LEU A 164 10.53 11.88 16.66
N ALA A 165 11.36 12.49 15.81
CA ALA A 165 11.13 13.84 15.26
C ALA A 165 10.86 14.91 16.35
N GLY A 166 11.60 14.87 17.45
CA GLY A 166 11.54 15.86 18.53
C GLY A 166 10.57 15.55 19.68
N GLN A 167 9.95 14.37 19.72
CA GLN A 167 9.19 13.95 20.91
C GLN A 167 10.11 13.64 22.08
N GLN A 168 9.89 14.30 23.22
CA GLN A 168 10.67 14.08 24.44
C GLN A 168 10.31 12.75 25.09
N VAL A 169 11.32 11.90 25.25
CA VAL A 169 11.24 10.61 25.94
C VAL A 169 12.50 10.44 26.76
N HIS A 170 12.38 10.08 28.03
CA HIS A 170 13.53 10.00 28.95
C HIS A 170 14.07 8.58 29.14
N LYS A 171 13.25 7.55 28.91
CA LYS A 171 13.64 6.14 29.03
C LYS A 171 12.82 5.25 28.10
N ALA A 172 13.39 4.12 27.69
CA ALA A 172 12.77 3.20 26.75
C ALA A 172 11.41 2.63 27.21
N SER A 173 11.15 2.57 28.52
CA SER A 173 9.87 2.14 29.07
C SER A 173 8.74 3.18 28.97
N ASP A 174 9.06 4.43 28.63
CA ASP A 174 8.06 5.49 28.38
C ASP A 174 7.54 5.46 26.93
N LEU A 175 8.14 4.63 26.08
CA LEU A 175 7.75 4.50 24.67
C LEU A 175 6.47 3.67 24.54
N ASN A 176 5.64 4.02 23.56
CA ASN A 176 4.67 3.07 23.03
C ASN A 176 5.32 2.11 22.01
N ASP A 177 4.61 1.06 21.64
CA ASP A 177 5.07 0.02 20.72
C ASP A 177 5.53 0.56 19.36
N MET A 178 4.85 1.58 18.82
CA MET A 178 5.23 2.22 17.55
C MET A 178 6.48 3.10 17.71
N GLN A 179 6.57 3.87 18.79
CA GLN A 179 7.75 4.68 19.08
C GLN A 179 8.97 3.79 19.34
N ALA A 180 8.79 2.67 20.01
CA ALA A 180 9.85 1.68 20.22
C ALA A 180 10.33 1.06 18.89
N GLU A 181 9.42 0.72 17.98
CA GLU A 181 9.76 0.26 16.63
C GLU A 181 10.59 1.31 15.85
N GLN A 182 10.21 2.60 15.93
CA GLN A 182 10.94 3.70 15.29
C GLN A 182 12.35 3.88 15.85
N VAL A 183 12.50 3.85 17.19
CA VAL A 183 13.80 3.94 17.86
C VAL A 183 14.70 2.75 17.48
N ILE A 184 14.16 1.53 17.46
CA ILE A 184 14.91 0.33 17.04
C ILE A 184 15.39 0.47 15.60
N ALA A 185 14.53 0.92 14.68
CA ALA A 185 14.89 1.11 13.28
C ALA A 185 16.01 2.16 13.12
N TYR A 186 15.91 3.28 13.84
CA TYR A 186 16.92 4.33 13.85
C TYR A 186 18.28 3.83 14.34
N LEU A 187 18.32 3.12 15.48
CA LEU A 187 19.56 2.60 16.05
C LEU A 187 20.21 1.54 15.16
N ASN A 188 19.43 0.69 14.51
CA ASN A 188 19.94 -0.28 13.54
C ASN A 188 20.56 0.41 12.31
N ALA A 189 19.92 1.46 11.79
CA ALA A 189 20.46 2.23 10.68
C ALA A 189 21.77 2.94 11.07
N MET A 190 21.85 3.47 12.30
CA MET A 190 23.07 4.06 12.84
C MET A 190 24.20 3.03 12.93
N MET A 191 23.92 1.84 13.48
CA MET A 191 24.88 0.75 13.56
C MET A 191 25.41 0.34 12.17
N GLN A 192 24.53 0.20 11.18
CA GLN A 192 24.93 -0.12 9.80
C GLN A 192 25.83 0.96 9.19
N ARG A 193 25.53 2.24 9.42
CA ARG A 193 26.37 3.36 8.95
C ARG A 193 27.76 3.32 9.59
N MET A 194 27.85 3.03 10.89
CA MET A 194 29.15 2.89 11.57
C MET A 194 29.96 1.71 11.02
N ALA A 195 29.31 0.57 10.76
CA ALA A 195 29.96 -0.58 10.16
C ALA A 195 30.50 -0.27 8.74
N GLN A 196 29.73 0.45 7.93
CA GLN A 196 30.14 0.88 6.58
C GLN A 196 31.32 1.87 6.63
N GLN A 197 31.28 2.86 7.54
CA GLN A 197 32.37 3.82 7.71
C GLN A 197 33.67 3.15 8.17
N ASN A 198 33.59 2.18 9.08
CA ASN A 198 34.75 1.43 9.51
C ASN A 198 35.32 0.58 8.37
N ALA A 199 34.47 -0.08 7.58
CA ALA A 199 34.92 -0.83 6.41
C ALA A 199 35.61 0.08 5.37
N GLN A 200 35.07 1.28 5.13
CA GLN A 200 35.62 2.27 4.20
C GLN A 200 37.02 2.74 4.65
N ARG A 201 37.18 3.06 5.95
CA ARG A 201 38.46 3.47 6.53
C ARG A 201 39.52 2.39 6.43
N THR A 202 39.16 1.13 6.68
CA THR A 202 40.11 0.00 6.53
C THR A 202 40.58 -0.16 5.08
N ILE A 203 39.70 0.06 4.09
CA ILE A 203 40.06 -0.01 2.67
C ILE A 203 40.98 1.17 2.29
N GLU A 204 40.73 2.38 2.79
CA GLU A 204 41.56 3.56 2.54
C GLU A 204 42.96 3.40 3.16
N GLN A 205 43.05 2.95 4.42
CA GLN A 205 44.33 2.67 5.09
C GLN A 205 45.13 1.56 4.41
N ALA A 206 44.46 0.52 3.89
CA ALA A 206 45.12 -0.53 3.13
C ALA A 206 45.69 -0.02 1.80
N LYS A 207 45.03 0.93 1.14
CA LYS A 207 45.53 1.57 -0.08
C LYS A 207 46.73 2.48 0.19
N GLU A 208 46.68 3.28 1.26
CA GLU A 208 47.79 4.15 1.67
C GLU A 208 49.06 3.33 2.00
N ASN A 209 48.93 2.26 2.77
CA ASN A 209 50.07 1.39 3.12
C ASN A 209 50.65 0.62 1.91
N SER A 210 49.84 0.32 0.89
CA SER A 210 50.32 -0.34 -0.34
C SER A 210 51.12 0.58 -1.27
N ASN A 211 50.87 1.89 -1.22
CA ASN A 211 51.62 2.88 -1.99
C ASN A 211 52.98 3.21 -1.36
N GLU A 212 53.14 3.12 -0.04
CA GLU A 212 54.42 3.34 0.64
C GLU A 212 55.42 2.19 0.48
N GLN A 213 54.97 0.98 0.11
CA GLN A 213 55.85 -0.18 -0.13
C GLN A 213 56.36 -0.31 -1.57
N SER A 214 55.93 0.57 -2.48
CA SER A 214 56.28 0.53 -3.91
C SER A 214 57.16 1.70 -4.37
N GLY A 215 57.61 2.56 -3.45
CA GLY A 215 58.59 3.63 -3.69
C GLY A 215 59.91 3.34 -2.98
#